data_AF-A0A2S1EU63-F1
#
_entry.id   AF-A0A2S1EU63-F1
#
_cell.length_a   1.000
_cell.length_b   1.000
_cell.length_c   1.000
_cell.angle_alpha   90.00
_cell.angle_beta   90.00
_cell.angle_gamma   90.00
#
_symmetry.space_group_name_H-M   'P 1'
#
loop_
_entity.id
_entity.type
_entity.pdbx_description
1 polymer ?
#
loop_
_entity_poly.entity_id
_entity_poly.type
_entity_poly.pdbx_seq_one_letter_code
_entity_poly.pdbx_strand_id
1 'polypeptide(L)'
;MTYKHLTTRELTLIADFWYQGTKAYRAAKLLQRSQETIYRVYRFLNDGKTIDQYLQTYQRHKRRCGRKQTQLPTIEVNYIHAQIKAGWTPDTIIGRHEHPISCSMRTLYRMFARNQYGFSVKQLPMKGKRHPNGYVERRGKAGQLGRSIYQRYRDFPHYQHEFGHFEADTVQGKAHRGAVTTLVERQSKVMIVLNIHHKTDEAVNCQLDQWLAKLPRHFVKSITFDNGKEFAGW
;
A
#
# COMPACT_ATOMS: atom_id res chain seq x y z
N MET A 1 -12.06 -19.39 23.42
CA MET A 1 -11.89 -20.37 22.32
C MET A 1 -12.79 -19.99 21.16
N THR A 2 -12.24 -19.77 19.97
CA THR A 2 -13.02 -19.43 18.76
C THR A 2 -13.69 -20.69 18.22
N TYR A 3 -15.02 -20.72 18.19
CA TYR A 3 -15.77 -21.86 17.63
C TYR A 3 -15.39 -22.06 16.15
N LYS A 4 -14.75 -23.18 15.82
CA LYS A 4 -14.40 -23.54 14.44
C LYS A 4 -15.61 -24.20 13.78
N HIS A 5 -16.19 -23.54 12.79
CA HIS A 5 -17.28 -24.11 12.00
C HIS A 5 -16.81 -25.28 11.14
N LEU A 6 -17.73 -26.19 10.78
CA LEU A 6 -17.46 -27.23 9.80
C LEU A 6 -17.31 -26.59 8.41
N THR A 7 -16.26 -26.99 7.70
CA THR A 7 -16.03 -26.66 6.30
C THR A 7 -16.88 -27.55 5.39
N THR A 8 -17.07 -27.14 4.14
CA THR A 8 -17.76 -27.97 3.14
C THR A 8 -17.11 -29.33 3.00
N ARG A 9 -15.76 -29.39 2.98
CA ARG A 9 -15.00 -30.65 2.91
C ARG A 9 -15.27 -31.55 4.10
N GLU A 10 -15.26 -30.99 5.32
CA GLU A 10 -15.56 -31.78 6.52
C GLU A 10 -17.00 -32.30 6.50
N LEU A 11 -17.98 -31.50 6.04
CA LEU A 11 -19.36 -31.97 5.90
C LEU A 11 -19.49 -33.13 4.91
N THR A 12 -18.78 -33.09 3.77
CA THR A 12 -18.76 -34.20 2.81
C THR A 12 -18.13 -35.46 3.42
N LEU A 13 -17.01 -35.33 4.14
CA LEU A 13 -16.38 -36.47 4.82
C LEU A 13 -17.28 -37.08 5.90
N ILE A 14 -18.02 -36.25 6.64
CA ILE A 14 -18.98 -36.72 7.65
C ILE A 14 -20.10 -37.53 6.99
N ALA A 15 -20.56 -37.11 5.82
CA ALA A 15 -21.59 -37.81 5.05
C ALA A 15 -21.10 -39.18 4.55
N ASP A 16 -19.86 -39.23 4.06
CA ASP A 16 -19.21 -40.46 3.62
C ASP A 16 -19.04 -41.45 4.78
N PHE A 17 -18.57 -40.99 5.95
CA PHE A 17 -18.51 -41.82 7.15
C PHE A 17 -19.88 -42.35 7.59
N TRP A 18 -20.93 -41.53 7.44
CA TRP A 18 -22.30 -41.95 7.72
C TRP A 18 -22.77 -43.04 6.74
N TYR A 19 -22.52 -42.87 5.44
CA TYR A 19 -22.85 -43.85 4.41
C TYR A 19 -22.13 -45.20 4.62
N GLN A 20 -20.87 -45.15 5.05
CA GLN A 20 -20.06 -46.33 5.41
C GLN A 20 -20.46 -46.97 6.75
N GLY A 21 -21.45 -46.43 7.48
CA GLY A 21 -21.88 -46.95 8.78
C GLY A 21 -20.89 -46.71 9.92
N THR A 22 -19.89 -45.83 9.74
CA THR A 22 -18.90 -45.50 10.76
C THR A 22 -19.58 -44.77 11.92
N LYS A 23 -19.39 -45.25 13.15
CA LYS A 23 -20.00 -44.63 14.35
C LYS A 23 -19.49 -43.19 14.54
N ALA A 24 -20.39 -42.26 14.88
CA ALA A 24 -20.12 -40.82 15.00
C ALA A 24 -18.93 -40.49 15.94
N TYR A 25 -18.73 -41.22 17.04
CA TYR A 25 -17.60 -40.99 17.94
C TYR A 25 -16.23 -41.31 17.31
N ARG A 26 -16.17 -42.24 16.33
CA ARG A 26 -14.95 -42.55 15.57
C ARG A 26 -14.68 -41.46 14.54
N ALA A 27 -15.71 -41.07 13.79
CA ALA A 27 -15.63 -39.96 12.84
C ALA A 27 -15.19 -38.65 13.53
N ALA A 28 -15.70 -38.39 14.74
CA ALA A 28 -15.30 -37.23 15.54
C ALA A 28 -13.80 -37.24 15.90
N LYS A 29 -13.25 -38.40 16.27
CA LYS A 29 -11.81 -38.55 16.55
C LYS A 29 -10.96 -38.33 15.29
N LEU A 30 -11.36 -38.91 14.16
CA LEU A 30 -10.66 -38.76 12.87
C LEU A 30 -10.63 -37.31 12.38
N LEU A 31 -11.76 -36.60 12.51
CA LEU A 31 -11.89 -35.20 12.11
C LEU A 31 -11.41 -34.21 13.17
N GLN A 32 -10.99 -34.70 14.34
CA GLN A 32 -10.61 -33.88 15.50
C GLN A 32 -11.69 -32.84 15.87
N ARG A 33 -12.96 -33.26 15.81
CA ARG A 33 -14.13 -32.43 16.15
C ARG A 33 -14.82 -32.99 17.39
N SER A 34 -15.64 -32.15 18.03
CA SER A 34 -16.45 -32.62 19.15
C SER A 34 -17.48 -33.64 18.67
N GLN A 35 -17.77 -34.64 19.51
CA GLN A 35 -18.71 -35.70 19.18
C GLN A 35 -20.09 -35.13 18.85
N GLU A 36 -20.59 -34.18 19.65
CA GLU A 36 -21.90 -33.57 19.46
C GLU A 36 -22.03 -32.86 18.11
N THR A 37 -20.95 -32.24 17.59
CA THR A 37 -20.97 -31.64 16.26
C THR A 37 -21.22 -32.68 15.17
N ILE A 38 -20.60 -33.87 15.28
CA ILE A 38 -20.82 -34.96 14.33
C ILE A 38 -22.20 -35.61 14.51
N TYR A 39 -22.62 -35.84 15.76
CA TYR A 39 -23.95 -36.38 16.08
C TYR A 39 -25.09 -35.51 15.54
N ARG A 40 -24.94 -34.17 15.55
CA ARG A 40 -25.91 -33.27 14.93
C ARG A 40 -26.06 -33.50 13.43
N VAL A 41 -24.97 -33.73 12.71
CA VAL A 41 -25.00 -34.02 11.27
C VAL A 41 -25.59 -35.41 11.03
N TYR A 42 -25.17 -36.41 11.79
CA TYR A 42 -25.70 -37.79 11.67
C TYR A 42 -27.19 -37.88 11.94
N ARG A 43 -27.71 -37.21 12.99
CA ARG A 43 -29.16 -37.13 13.25
C ARG A 43 -29.90 -36.48 12.08
N PHE A 44 -29.32 -35.41 11.51
CA PHE A 44 -29.91 -34.75 10.35
C PHE A 44 -29.97 -35.67 9.12
N LEU A 45 -28.94 -36.49 8.89
CA LEU A 45 -28.93 -37.49 7.82
C LEU A 45 -29.90 -38.65 8.10
N ASN A 46 -29.99 -39.11 9.35
CA ASN A 46 -30.93 -40.16 9.77
C ASN A 46 -32.40 -39.74 9.58
N ASP A 47 -32.70 -38.44 9.68
CA ASP A 47 -34.02 -37.88 9.36
C ASP A 47 -34.33 -37.87 7.84
N GLY A 48 -33.46 -38.45 7.00
CA GLY A 48 -33.61 -38.49 5.55
C GLY A 48 -33.25 -37.19 4.82
N LYS A 49 -32.60 -36.24 5.51
CA LYS A 49 -32.22 -34.95 4.93
C LYS A 49 -30.81 -35.01 4.33
N THR A 50 -30.54 -34.16 3.35
CA THR A 50 -29.23 -34.14 2.66
C THR A 50 -28.23 -33.20 3.33
N ILE A 51 -26.94 -33.37 3.02
CA ILE A 51 -25.88 -32.45 3.47
C ILE A 51 -26.09 -31.04 2.92
N ASP A 52 -26.57 -30.89 1.69
CA ASP A 52 -26.88 -29.58 1.13
C ASP A 52 -27.96 -28.86 1.95
N GLN A 53 -29.02 -29.58 2.36
CA GLN A 53 -30.04 -29.04 3.25
C GLN A 53 -29.46 -28.66 4.62
N TYR A 54 -28.52 -29.45 5.15
CA TYR A 54 -27.82 -29.10 6.39
C TYR A 54 -27.01 -27.81 6.23
N LEU A 55 -26.23 -27.70 5.14
CA LEU A 55 -25.40 -26.54 4.85
C LEU A 55 -26.26 -25.27 4.66
N GLN A 56 -27.36 -25.36 3.91
CA GLN A 56 -28.30 -24.26 3.72
C GLN A 56 -28.92 -23.82 5.05
N THR A 57 -29.34 -24.77 5.89
CA THR A 57 -29.91 -24.49 7.21
C THR A 57 -28.87 -23.82 8.12
N TYR A 58 -27.66 -24.36 8.16
CA TYR A 58 -26.54 -23.79 8.90
C TYR A 58 -26.20 -22.36 8.42
N GLN A 59 -26.13 -22.11 7.12
CA GLN A 59 -25.90 -20.77 6.56
C GLN A 59 -27.02 -19.80 6.95
N ARG A 60 -28.29 -20.24 6.92
CA ARG A 60 -29.44 -19.45 7.35
C ARG A 60 -29.34 -19.06 8.83
N HIS A 61 -28.99 -20.00 9.70
CA HIS A 61 -28.75 -19.70 11.12
C HIS A 61 -27.56 -18.77 11.31
N LYS A 62 -26.45 -19.01 10.60
CA LYS A 62 -25.26 -18.16 10.68
C LYS A 62 -25.54 -16.71 10.29
N ARG A 63 -26.42 -16.46 9.31
CA ARG A 63 -26.85 -15.09 8.94
C ARG A 63 -27.60 -14.37 10.06
N ARG A 64 -28.22 -15.11 10.99
CA ARG A 64 -28.90 -14.56 12.17
C ARG A 64 -27.93 -14.30 13.33
N CYS A 65 -26.73 -14.87 13.27
CA CYS A 65 -25.70 -14.72 14.28
C CYS A 65 -24.78 -13.53 13.98
N GLY A 66 -24.25 -12.91 15.05
CA GLY A 66 -23.26 -11.84 14.94
C GLY A 66 -23.88 -10.45 14.76
N ARG A 67 -22.99 -9.44 14.72
CA ARG A 67 -23.40 -8.04 14.57
C ARG A 67 -23.90 -7.79 13.15
N LYS A 68 -25.13 -7.28 13.03
CA LYS A 68 -25.69 -6.83 11.75
C LYS A 68 -24.83 -5.72 11.15
N GLN A 69 -24.81 -5.63 9.83
CA GLN A 69 -24.05 -4.60 9.14
C GLN A 69 -24.56 -3.21 9.55
N THR A 70 -23.64 -2.35 9.99
CA THR A 70 -23.95 -0.94 10.26
C THR A 70 -24.54 -0.30 9.01
N GLN A 71 -25.70 0.31 9.17
CA GLN A 71 -26.31 1.15 8.14
C GLN A 71 -26.03 2.60 8.49
N LEU A 72 -25.69 3.41 7.50
CA LEU A 72 -25.53 4.85 7.69
C LEU A 72 -26.85 5.56 7.35
N PRO A 73 -27.25 6.57 8.13
CA PRO A 73 -28.33 7.49 7.76
C PRO A 73 -28.05 8.16 6.41
N THR A 74 -29.12 8.50 5.67
CA THR A 74 -29.02 9.15 4.35
C THR A 74 -28.22 10.45 4.39
N ILE A 75 -28.33 11.22 5.49
CA ILE A 75 -27.58 12.47 5.70
C ILE A 75 -26.07 12.21 5.70
N GLU A 76 -25.63 11.19 6.45
CA GLU A 76 -24.21 10.81 6.50
C GLU A 76 -23.71 10.32 5.15
N VAL A 77 -24.52 9.53 4.43
CA VAL A 77 -24.18 9.04 3.09
C VAL A 77 -23.99 10.19 2.11
N ASN A 78 -24.90 11.17 2.12
CA ASN A 78 -24.81 12.34 1.26
C ASN A 78 -23.60 13.21 1.58
N TYR A 79 -23.31 13.43 2.87
CA TYR A 79 -22.11 14.14 3.30
C TYR A 79 -20.84 13.43 2.81
N ILE A 80 -20.73 12.11 3.02
CA ILE A 80 -19.60 11.31 2.57
C ILE A 80 -19.41 11.44 1.05
N HIS A 81 -20.49 11.36 0.26
CA HIS A 81 -20.42 11.57 -1.20
C HIS A 81 -19.88 12.95 -1.58
N ALA A 82 -20.33 14.01 -0.91
CA ALA A 82 -19.84 15.37 -1.14
C ALA A 82 -18.33 15.49 -0.85
N GLN A 83 -17.87 14.92 0.27
CA GLN A 83 -16.44 14.97 0.63
C GLN A 83 -15.56 14.11 -0.29
N ILE A 84 -16.05 12.96 -0.74
CA ILE A 84 -15.35 12.15 -1.74
C ILE A 84 -15.17 12.95 -3.04
N LYS A 85 -16.21 13.68 -3.48
CA LYS A 85 -16.13 14.53 -4.67
C LYS A 85 -15.12 15.67 -4.50
N ALA A 86 -14.94 16.15 -3.27
CA ALA A 86 -13.89 17.10 -2.90
C ALA A 86 -12.49 16.46 -2.76
N GLY A 87 -12.34 15.15 -3.02
CA GLY A 87 -11.07 14.45 -2.98
C GLY A 87 -10.65 13.98 -1.58
N TRP A 88 -11.57 13.91 -0.62
CA TRP A 88 -11.23 13.51 0.74
C TRP A 88 -11.12 11.99 0.88
N THR A 89 -10.22 11.56 1.75
CA THR A 89 -10.11 10.15 2.14
C THR A 89 -11.05 9.82 3.30
N PRO A 90 -11.48 8.56 3.48
CA PRO A 90 -12.23 8.14 4.67
C PRO A 90 -11.56 8.51 6.00
N ASP A 91 -10.22 8.47 6.07
CA ASP A 91 -9.46 8.96 7.21
C ASP A 91 -9.72 10.45 7.46
N THR A 92 -9.66 11.27 6.41
CA THR A 92 -9.90 12.72 6.47
C THR A 92 -11.34 13.03 6.89
N ILE A 93 -12.32 12.35 6.28
CA ILE A 93 -13.75 12.57 6.55
C ILE A 93 -14.07 12.37 8.03
N ILE A 94 -13.56 11.30 8.64
CA ILE A 94 -13.83 11.00 10.05
C ILE A 94 -12.89 11.76 10.98
N GLY A 95 -11.60 11.86 10.65
CA GLY A 95 -10.58 12.46 11.52
C GLY A 95 -10.68 13.97 11.67
N ARG A 96 -11.36 14.67 10.76
CA ARG A 96 -11.64 16.10 10.91
C ARG A 96 -12.78 16.40 11.87
N HIS A 97 -13.61 15.41 12.20
CA HIS A 97 -14.74 15.55 13.12
C HIS A 97 -15.74 16.68 12.75
N GLU A 98 -15.81 17.07 11.47
CA GLU A 98 -16.73 18.12 10.99
C GLU A 98 -18.19 17.67 10.93
N HIS A 99 -18.42 16.38 10.74
CA HIS A 99 -19.75 15.79 10.73
C HIS A 99 -19.70 14.47 11.52
N PRO A 100 -20.66 14.22 12.44
CA PRO A 100 -20.73 12.94 13.13
C PRO A 100 -21.04 11.83 12.12
N ILE A 101 -20.20 10.81 12.08
CA ILE A 101 -20.41 9.62 11.24
C ILE A 101 -20.58 8.43 12.17
N SER A 102 -21.68 7.69 12.01
CA SER A 102 -22.08 6.56 12.83
C SER A 102 -21.28 5.28 12.54
N CYS A 103 -20.01 5.41 12.15
CA CYS A 103 -19.11 4.29 11.97
C CYS A 103 -17.64 4.69 12.13
N SER A 104 -16.78 3.70 12.42
CA SER A 104 -15.34 3.92 12.45
C SER A 104 -14.76 4.04 11.05
N MET A 105 -13.60 4.68 10.93
CA MET A 105 -12.83 4.77 9.68
C MET A 105 -12.63 3.41 9.01
N ARG A 106 -12.30 2.38 9.80
CA ARG A 106 -12.16 1.01 9.28
C ARG A 106 -13.47 0.45 8.70
N THR A 107 -14.61 0.81 9.28
CA THR A 107 -15.93 0.40 8.79
C THR A 107 -16.26 1.12 7.49
N LEU A 108 -15.96 2.42 7.41
CA LEU A 108 -16.12 3.19 6.19
C LEU A 108 -15.29 2.60 5.04
N TYR A 109 -14.00 2.31 5.25
CA TYR A 109 -13.19 1.61 4.24
C TYR A 109 -13.77 0.25 3.81
N ARG A 110 -14.36 -0.51 4.74
CA ARG A 110 -15.05 -1.77 4.38
C ARG A 110 -16.30 -1.54 3.54
N MET A 111 -17.02 -0.44 3.75
CA MET A 111 -18.17 -0.05 2.93
C MET A 111 -17.71 0.26 1.49
N PHE A 112 -16.59 0.98 1.33
CA PHE A 112 -15.97 1.21 0.01
C PHE A 112 -15.57 -0.11 -0.68
N ALA A 113 -14.92 -1.02 0.04
CA ALA A 113 -14.50 -2.31 -0.51
C ALA A 113 -15.70 -3.19 -0.94
N ARG A 114 -16.89 -2.95 -0.39
CA ARG A 114 -18.13 -3.67 -0.70
C ARG A 114 -19.02 -2.94 -1.70
N ASN A 115 -18.62 -1.75 -2.16
CA ASN A 115 -19.43 -0.89 -3.01
C ASN A 115 -20.79 -0.52 -2.39
N GLN A 116 -20.85 -0.39 -1.06
CA GLN A 116 -22.07 -0.03 -0.33
C GLN A 116 -22.40 1.44 -0.57
N TYR A 117 -23.68 1.79 -0.77
CA TYR A 117 -24.14 3.17 -1.06
C TYR A 117 -23.50 3.82 -2.29
N GLY A 118 -22.90 3.05 -3.20
CA GLY A 118 -22.15 3.57 -4.34
C GLY A 118 -20.74 4.07 -3.99
N PHE A 119 -20.25 3.81 -2.78
CA PHE A 119 -18.87 4.10 -2.39
C PHE A 119 -17.92 3.12 -3.09
N SER A 120 -17.29 3.55 -4.17
CA SER A 120 -16.35 2.74 -4.93
C SER A 120 -14.91 3.01 -4.50
N VAL A 121 -14.10 1.96 -4.35
CA VAL A 121 -12.65 2.08 -4.13
C VAL A 121 -11.98 2.95 -5.20
N LYS A 122 -12.53 2.98 -6.43
CA LYS A 122 -12.01 3.80 -7.54
C LYS A 122 -12.13 5.31 -7.31
N GLN A 123 -13.05 5.73 -6.43
CA GLN A 123 -13.25 7.13 -6.07
C GLN A 123 -12.24 7.61 -5.01
N LEU A 124 -11.50 6.70 -4.38
CA LEU A 124 -10.50 7.08 -3.38
C LEU A 124 -9.30 7.75 -4.06
N PRO A 125 -8.75 8.82 -3.46
CA PRO A 125 -7.60 9.55 -4.02
C PRO A 125 -6.37 8.67 -4.24
N MET A 126 -6.14 7.69 -3.36
CA MET A 126 -4.95 6.85 -3.40
C MET A 126 -5.16 5.64 -4.34
N LYS A 127 -4.79 5.81 -5.61
CA LYS A 127 -4.99 4.80 -6.68
C LYS A 127 -3.89 3.72 -6.79
N GLY A 128 -3.24 3.36 -5.67
CA GLY A 128 -2.41 2.15 -5.62
C GLY A 128 -0.99 2.28 -6.18
N LYS A 129 -0.15 3.09 -5.52
CA LYS A 129 1.32 2.90 -5.53
C LYS A 129 1.84 2.82 -4.10
N ARG A 130 1.24 1.95 -3.29
CA ARG A 130 1.73 1.67 -1.95
C ARG A 130 2.57 0.39 -2.01
N HIS A 131 3.80 0.48 -1.54
CA HIS A 131 4.60 -0.71 -1.32
C HIS A 131 3.89 -1.67 -0.37
N PRO A 132 3.98 -3.00 -0.57
CA PRO A 132 3.41 -3.97 0.34
C PRO A 132 3.83 -3.72 1.79
N ASN A 133 2.97 -4.06 2.76
CA ASN A 133 3.35 -3.97 4.17
C ASN A 133 4.57 -4.87 4.42
N GLY A 134 5.64 -4.31 5.00
CA GLY A 134 6.92 -5.01 5.17
C GLY A 134 7.87 -4.89 3.97
N TYR A 135 7.56 -4.08 2.96
CA TYR A 135 8.51 -3.74 1.91
C TYR A 135 9.75 -3.09 2.52
N VAL A 136 10.89 -3.74 2.32
CA VAL A 136 12.21 -3.21 2.65
C VAL A 136 12.83 -2.71 1.35
N GLU A 137 13.16 -1.43 1.30
CA GLU A 137 13.84 -0.81 0.17
C GLU A 137 15.26 -1.40 0.04
N ARG A 138 15.50 -2.17 -1.02
CA ARG A 138 16.78 -2.87 -1.27
C ARG A 138 17.68 -2.15 -2.25
N ARG A 139 17.21 -1.08 -2.89
CA ARG A 139 18.04 -0.27 -3.80
C ARG A 139 19.22 0.39 -3.09
N GLY A 140 19.28 0.29 -1.76
CA GLY A 140 20.27 0.88 -0.87
C GLY A 140 20.06 2.39 -0.79
N LYS A 141 20.22 2.95 0.39
CA LYS A 141 20.21 4.39 0.56
C LYS A 141 21.66 4.86 0.47
N ALA A 142 21.93 5.95 -0.22
CA ALA A 142 23.09 6.74 0.18
C ALA A 142 22.90 7.02 1.68
N GLY A 143 23.94 6.79 2.48
CA GLY A 143 23.87 7.08 3.92
C GLY A 143 23.38 8.50 4.16
N GLN A 144 22.99 8.80 5.39
CA GLN A 144 22.61 10.15 5.79
C GLN A 144 23.85 11.07 5.69
N LEU A 145 24.12 11.65 4.51
CA LEU A 145 25.39 12.32 4.21
C LEU A 145 25.26 13.75 3.67
N GLY A 146 24.04 14.24 3.43
CA GLY A 146 23.83 15.58 2.87
C GLY A 146 23.44 16.66 3.90
N ARG A 147 23.87 17.90 3.67
CA ARG A 147 23.30 19.10 4.30
C ARG A 147 21.82 19.21 3.90
N SER A 148 20.97 19.71 4.80
CA SER A 148 19.56 19.95 4.47
C SER A 148 19.44 20.92 3.30
N ILE A 149 18.55 20.63 2.34
CA ILE A 149 18.27 21.51 1.18
C ILE A 149 17.92 22.95 1.61
N TYR A 150 17.41 23.15 2.83
CA TYR A 150 17.10 24.47 3.35
C TYR A 150 18.33 25.29 3.75
N GLN A 151 19.48 24.65 4.02
CA GLN A 151 20.70 25.37 4.40
C GLN A 151 21.25 26.23 3.25
N ARG A 152 21.00 25.87 1.98
CA ARG A 152 21.44 26.67 0.83
C ARG A 152 20.89 28.10 0.84
N TYR A 153 19.69 28.32 1.38
CA TYR A 153 19.10 29.66 1.48
C TYR A 153 19.77 30.51 2.56
N ARG A 154 20.45 29.87 3.53
CA ARG A 154 21.27 30.58 4.53
C ARG A 154 22.62 30.96 3.95
N ASP A 155 23.26 30.04 3.24
CA ASP A 155 24.57 30.27 2.61
C ASP A 155 24.46 31.25 1.42
N PHE A 156 23.34 31.21 0.71
CA PHE A 156 23.05 32.01 -0.47
C PHE A 156 21.69 32.72 -0.31
N PRO A 157 21.65 33.90 0.33
CA PRO A 157 20.41 34.64 0.57
C PRO A 157 19.68 35.05 -0.73
N HIS A 158 20.44 35.27 -1.81
CA HIS A 158 19.92 35.63 -3.12
C HIS A 158 19.72 34.42 -4.03
N TYR A 159 19.75 33.19 -3.50
CA TYR A 159 19.64 31.93 -4.26
C TYR A 159 18.53 31.98 -5.30
N GLN A 160 17.41 32.65 -4.98
CA GLN A 160 16.26 32.75 -5.85
C GLN A 160 16.43 33.63 -7.10
N HIS A 161 17.36 34.59 -7.08
CA HIS A 161 17.52 35.64 -8.09
C HIS A 161 18.98 35.83 -8.54
N GLU A 162 19.87 34.89 -8.22
CA GLU A 162 21.28 34.96 -8.60
C GLU A 162 21.72 33.75 -9.44
N PHE A 163 22.69 34.00 -10.33
CA PHE A 163 23.32 32.97 -11.17
C PHE A 163 24.33 32.14 -10.37
N GLY A 164 24.56 30.91 -10.83
CA GLY A 164 25.65 30.03 -10.36
C GLY A 164 25.17 28.86 -9.52
N HIS A 165 23.86 28.62 -9.45
CA HIS A 165 23.27 27.49 -8.74
C HIS A 165 22.80 26.43 -9.72
N PHE A 166 23.44 25.26 -9.68
CA PHE A 166 23.16 24.15 -10.58
C PHE A 166 22.39 23.05 -9.87
N GLU A 167 21.45 22.45 -10.58
CA GLU A 167 20.79 21.20 -10.19
C GLU A 167 21.35 20.07 -11.05
N ALA A 168 21.81 19.02 -10.38
CA ALA A 168 22.44 17.87 -11.01
C ALA A 168 21.52 16.65 -10.96
N ASP A 169 21.38 15.97 -12.09
CA ASP A 169 20.66 14.70 -12.21
C ASP A 169 21.48 13.74 -13.09
N THR A 170 21.20 12.44 -12.99
CA THR A 170 21.87 11.42 -13.81
C THR A 170 20.87 10.63 -14.62
N VAL A 171 21.01 10.73 -15.94
CA VAL A 171 20.23 9.96 -16.91
C VAL A 171 20.98 8.69 -17.27
N GLN A 172 20.35 7.54 -17.06
CA GLN A 172 20.90 6.24 -17.42
C GLN A 172 20.29 5.71 -18.72
N GLY A 173 21.14 5.26 -19.63
CA GLY A 173 20.71 4.66 -20.89
C GLY A 173 20.00 3.32 -20.71
N LYS A 174 19.30 2.88 -21.76
CA LYS A 174 18.55 1.62 -21.76
C LYS A 174 19.46 0.44 -21.41
N ALA A 175 18.94 -0.49 -20.60
CA ALA A 175 19.68 -1.67 -20.13
C ALA A 175 20.99 -1.33 -19.40
N HIS A 176 21.04 -0.17 -18.72
CA HIS A 176 22.21 0.34 -18.00
C HIS A 176 23.44 0.57 -18.90
N ARG A 177 23.24 0.74 -20.20
CA ARG A 177 24.31 1.03 -21.17
C ARG A 177 24.48 2.54 -21.32
N GLY A 178 25.58 3.08 -20.79
CA GLY A 178 25.86 4.50 -20.81
C GLY A 178 25.11 5.27 -19.72
N ALA A 179 25.70 6.37 -19.28
CA ALA A 179 25.09 7.32 -18.38
C ALA A 179 25.63 8.72 -18.65
N VAL A 180 24.79 9.72 -18.44
CA VAL A 180 25.17 11.13 -18.52
C VAL A 180 24.68 11.85 -17.27
N THR A 181 25.47 12.81 -16.79
CA THR A 181 25.07 13.73 -15.72
C THR A 181 24.67 15.05 -16.35
N THR A 182 23.48 15.55 -16.02
CA THR A 182 22.99 16.84 -16.46
C THR A 182 23.13 17.85 -15.34
N LEU A 183 23.66 19.03 -15.65
CA LEU A 183 23.76 20.17 -14.74
C LEU A 183 22.93 21.31 -15.32
N VAL A 184 21.86 21.70 -14.63
CA VAL A 184 20.96 22.75 -15.08
C VAL A 184 21.10 23.97 -14.17
N GLU A 185 21.48 25.10 -14.75
CA GLU A 185 21.55 26.36 -14.01
C GLU A 185 20.15 26.93 -13.77
N ARG A 186 19.87 27.34 -12.53
CA ARG A 186 18.51 27.62 -12.08
C ARG A 186 17.87 28.85 -12.73
N GLN A 187 18.63 29.92 -13.01
CA GLN A 187 18.10 31.18 -13.57
C GLN A 187 17.97 31.12 -15.11
N SER A 188 19.10 30.90 -15.77
CA SER A 188 19.26 30.88 -17.23
C SER A 188 18.71 29.62 -17.88
N LYS A 189 18.50 28.54 -17.11
CA LYS A 189 18.10 27.21 -17.61
C LYS A 189 19.09 26.58 -18.58
N VAL A 190 20.32 27.10 -18.63
CA VAL A 190 21.40 26.46 -19.40
C VAL A 190 21.66 25.07 -18.83
N MET A 191 21.66 24.08 -19.73
CA MET A 191 21.93 22.69 -19.40
C MET A 191 23.29 22.28 -19.95
N ILE A 192 24.13 21.76 -19.09
CA ILE A 192 25.39 21.11 -19.43
C ILE A 192 25.19 19.60 -19.29
N VAL A 193 25.64 18.85 -20.28
CA VAL A 193 25.55 17.38 -20.28
C VAL A 193 26.96 16.82 -20.26
N LEU A 194 27.30 16.09 -19.20
CA LEU A 194 28.58 15.42 -19.02
C LEU A 194 28.40 13.92 -19.29
N ASN A 195 29.22 13.36 -20.17
CA ASN A 195 29.18 11.93 -20.45
C ASN A 195 30.02 11.17 -19.40
N ILE A 196 29.37 10.45 -18.50
CA ILE A 196 30.02 9.72 -17.40
C ILE A 196 30.22 8.23 -17.74
N HIS A 197 29.58 7.72 -18.80
CA HIS A 197 29.56 6.31 -19.25
C HIS A 197 28.97 5.29 -18.25
N HIS A 198 29.26 5.44 -16.94
CA HIS A 198 28.83 4.58 -15.86
C HIS A 198 28.17 5.41 -14.75
N LYS A 199 27.05 4.93 -14.22
CA LYS A 199 26.32 5.58 -13.10
C LYS A 199 26.92 5.14 -11.76
N THR A 200 28.13 5.61 -11.46
CA THR A 200 28.81 5.43 -10.16
C THR A 200 29.27 6.78 -9.63
N ASP A 201 29.45 6.90 -8.32
CA ASP A 201 29.93 8.11 -7.66
C ASP A 201 31.33 8.49 -8.11
N GLU A 202 32.23 7.53 -8.32
CA GLU A 202 33.58 7.82 -8.80
C GLU A 202 33.56 8.42 -10.22
N ALA A 203 32.72 7.87 -11.11
CA ALA A 203 32.60 8.35 -12.48
C ALA A 203 32.00 9.76 -12.55
N VAL A 204 30.99 10.03 -11.71
CA VAL A 204 30.36 11.35 -11.59
C VAL A 204 31.36 12.37 -11.05
N ASN A 205 32.02 12.08 -9.94
CA ASN A 205 32.99 12.99 -9.32
C ASN A 205 34.15 13.32 -10.27
N CYS A 206 34.72 12.31 -10.93
CA CYS A 206 35.82 12.51 -11.87
C CYS A 206 35.44 13.45 -13.02
N GLN A 207 34.24 13.29 -13.61
CA GLN A 207 33.79 14.17 -14.70
C GLN A 207 33.43 15.57 -14.20
N LEU A 208 32.81 15.69 -13.02
CA LEU A 208 32.51 16.99 -12.41
C LEU A 208 33.78 17.77 -12.10
N ASP A 209 34.79 17.14 -11.51
CA ASP A 209 36.07 17.78 -11.18
C ASP A 209 36.78 18.27 -12.45
N GLN A 210 36.83 17.42 -13.49
CA GLN A 210 37.41 17.79 -14.79
C GLN A 210 36.69 18.96 -15.46
N TRP A 211 35.37 19.05 -15.29
CA TRP A 211 34.58 20.13 -15.84
C TRP A 211 34.77 21.42 -15.01
N LEU A 212 34.67 21.34 -13.69
CA LEU A 212 34.85 22.48 -12.77
C LEU A 212 36.26 23.09 -12.89
N ALA A 213 37.28 22.27 -13.09
CA ALA A 213 38.66 22.73 -13.29
C ALA A 213 38.85 23.65 -14.52
N LYS A 214 37.94 23.57 -15.50
CA LYS A 214 37.97 24.40 -16.72
C LYS A 214 37.26 25.74 -16.55
N LEU A 215 36.55 25.95 -15.44
CA LEU A 215 35.72 27.13 -15.22
C LEU A 215 36.44 28.17 -14.36
N PRO A 216 36.11 29.46 -14.53
CA PRO A 216 36.56 30.50 -13.62
C PRO A 216 36.13 30.20 -12.18
N ARG A 217 37.01 30.51 -11.22
CA ARG A 217 36.64 30.55 -9.80
C ARG A 217 35.44 31.49 -9.66
N HIS A 218 34.41 31.05 -8.95
CA HIS A 218 33.11 31.73 -8.74
C HIS A 218 32.04 31.57 -9.84
N PHE A 219 32.29 30.85 -10.94
CA PHE A 219 31.23 30.55 -11.91
C PHE A 219 30.13 29.65 -11.31
N VAL A 220 30.54 28.69 -10.47
CA VAL A 220 29.64 27.81 -9.72
C VAL A 220 29.65 28.22 -8.25
N LYS A 221 28.47 28.53 -7.72
CA LYS A 221 28.24 28.84 -6.30
C LYS A 221 27.80 27.62 -5.52
N SER A 222 26.89 26.82 -6.10
CA SER A 222 26.46 25.55 -5.50
C SER A 222 25.99 24.57 -6.56
N ILE A 223 26.14 23.28 -6.27
CA ILE A 223 25.50 22.19 -7.03
C ILE A 223 24.60 21.42 -6.06
N THR A 224 23.33 21.21 -6.42
CA THR A 224 22.37 20.41 -5.65
C THR A 224 22.18 19.07 -6.34
N PHE A 225 22.32 17.99 -5.58
CA PHE A 225 22.09 16.61 -6.00
C PHE A 225 20.87 16.04 -5.29
N ASP A 226 20.23 15.03 -5.88
CA ASP A 226 19.37 14.14 -5.10
C ASP A 226 20.23 13.23 -4.21
N ASN A 227 19.61 12.52 -3.26
CA ASN A 227 20.33 11.55 -2.41
C ASN A 227 20.52 10.20 -3.14
N GLY A 228 20.73 10.25 -4.45
CA GLY A 228 21.11 9.11 -5.27
C GLY A 228 22.46 8.54 -4.84
N LYS A 229 22.69 7.25 -5.14
CA LYS A 229 23.96 6.59 -4.78
C LYS A 229 25.13 7.09 -5.61
N GLU A 230 24.84 7.48 -6.83
CA GLU A 230 25.77 8.08 -7.78
C GLU A 230 26.32 9.44 -7.31
N PHE A 231 25.81 10.00 -6.22
CA PHE A 231 26.26 11.25 -5.63
C PHE A 231 26.77 11.08 -4.19
N ALA A 232 26.96 9.84 -3.72
CA ALA A 232 27.31 9.56 -2.33
C ALA A 232 28.70 10.06 -1.92
N GLY A 233 29.59 10.30 -2.89
CA GLY A 233 30.95 10.80 -2.67
C GLY A 233 31.11 12.31 -2.74
N TRP A 234 30.03 13.10 -2.69
CA TRP A 234 30.02 14.57 -2.80
C TRP A 234 29.51 15.24 -1.52
#